data_AF-A0A822GRP6-F1
#
_entry.id   AF-A0A822GRP6-F1
#
_cell.length_a   1.000
_cell.length_b   1.000
_cell.length_c   1.000
_cell.angle_alpha   90.00
_cell.angle_beta   90.00
_cell.angle_gamma   90.00
#
_symmetry.space_group_name_H-M   'P 1'
#
loop_
_entity.id
_entity.type
_entity.pdbx_description
1 polymer ?
#
loop_
_entity_poly.entity_id
_entity_poly.type
_entity_poly.pdbx_seq_one_letter_code
_entity_poly.pdbx_strand_id
1 'polypeptide(L)' 'MCYGFIRKDAWDIPGNDILSSPVKQPDYASCCLQCQATYGCFAFTYSPSSHQCWPKTSMRSGGNSTGDTITGYN' A
#
# COMPACT_ATOMS: atom_id res chain seq x y z
N MET A 1 12.23 -7.00 -5.85
CA MET A 1 11.33 -7.98 -5.20
C MET A 1 11.00 -7.44 -3.82
N CYS A 2 9.72 -7.44 -3.44
CA CYS A 2 9.23 -6.86 -2.19
C CYS A 2 9.46 -7.84 -1.03
N TYR A 3 10.69 -7.97 -0.54
CA TYR A 3 11.01 -8.85 0.59
C TYR A 3 10.51 -8.24 1.90
N GLY A 4 9.74 -9.01 2.67
CA GLY A 4 9.25 -8.62 3.98
C GLY A 4 7.85 -8.00 4.00
N PHE A 5 7.16 -7.83 2.88
CA PHE A 5 5.75 -7.38 2.89
C PHE A 5 4.84 -8.52 2.42
N ILE A 6 3.91 -8.92 3.28
CA ILE A 6 2.81 -9.82 2.98
C ILE A 6 1.85 -9.11 2.03
N ARG A 7 1.66 -9.69 0.84
CA ARG A 7 0.68 -9.23 -0.14
C ARG A 7 -0.71 -9.75 0.24
N LYS A 8 -1.70 -8.87 0.26
CA LYS A 8 -3.12 -9.19 0.37
C LYS A 8 -3.94 -8.41 -0.66
N ASP A 9 -4.61 -9.15 -1.53
CA ASP A 9 -5.54 -8.62 -2.53
C ASP A 9 -6.90 -8.24 -1.93
N ALA A 10 -7.59 -7.33 -2.63
CA ALA A 10 -8.90 -6.81 -2.31
C ALA A 10 -9.06 -6.37 -0.85
N TRP A 11 -8.06 -5.66 -0.31
CA TRP A 11 -8.10 -5.17 1.07
C TRP A 11 -7.60 -3.74 1.17
N ASP A 12 -8.52 -2.78 1.29
CA ASP A 12 -8.22 -1.35 1.39
C ASP A 12 -8.44 -0.87 2.82
N ILE A 13 -7.37 -0.56 3.56
CA ILE A 13 -7.49 -0.09 4.95
C ILE A 13 -7.69 1.43 4.98
N PRO A 14 -8.84 1.97 5.45
CA PRO A 14 -9.00 3.40 5.63
C PRO A 14 -8.15 3.90 6.81
N GLY A 15 -7.41 4.99 6.60
CA GLY A 15 -6.68 5.72 7.64
C GLY A 15 -5.18 5.36 7.79
N ASN A 16 -4.50 6.17 8.60
CA ASN A 16 -3.04 6.16 8.85
C ASN A 16 -2.17 6.32 7.59
N ASP A 17 -2.70 7.07 6.63
CA ASP A 17 -1.98 7.48 5.43
C ASP A 17 -0.79 8.36 5.83
N ILE A 18 0.43 7.95 5.46
CA ILE A 18 1.64 8.76 5.67
C ILE A 18 1.57 10.03 4.83
N LEU A 19 0.97 9.88 3.65
CA LEU A 19 0.86 10.93 2.66
C LEU A 19 -0.61 11.30 2.51
N SER A 20 -0.89 12.61 2.51
CA SER A 20 -2.20 13.14 2.14
C SER A 20 -2.52 12.95 0.65
N SER A 21 -1.64 12.33 -0.13
CA SER A 21 -1.83 12.06 -1.56
C SER A 21 -1.15 10.77 -2.00
N PRO A 22 -1.75 10.05 -2.97
CA PRO A 22 -1.20 8.83 -3.52
C PRO A 22 0.02 9.13 -4.39
N VAL A 23 1.03 8.28 -4.28
CA VAL A 23 2.16 8.29 -5.21
C VAL A 23 1.75 7.51 -6.45
N LYS A 24 1.92 8.06 -7.66
CA LYS A 24 1.71 7.26 -8.86
C LYS A 24 2.86 6.28 -9.04
N GLN A 25 2.56 4.99 -9.09
CA GLN A 25 3.55 3.94 -9.32
C GLN A 25 3.07 2.99 -10.41
N PRO A 26 3.97 2.52 -11.30
CA PRO A 26 3.60 1.67 -12.43
C PRO A 26 3.17 0.26 -12.00
N ASP A 27 3.66 -0.21 -10.85
CA ASP A 27 3.41 -1.56 -10.37
C ASP A 27 3.52 -1.68 -8.84
N TYR A 28 3.02 -2.79 -8.32
CA TYR A 28 3.06 -3.13 -6.90
C TYR A 28 4.49 -3.17 -6.32
N ALA A 29 5.48 -3.64 -7.09
CA ALA A 29 6.85 -3.72 -6.60
C ALA A 29 7.47 -2.32 -6.48
N SER A 30 7.17 -1.42 -7.42
CA SER A 30 7.56 -0.01 -7.36
C SER A 30 6.92 0.70 -6.14
N CYS A 31 5.65 0.43 -5.85
CA CYS A 31 4.98 0.91 -4.65
C CYS A 31 5.62 0.36 -3.35
N CYS A 32 6.00 -0.92 -3.34
CA CYS A 32 6.72 -1.50 -2.23
C CYS A 32 8.08 -0.86 -1.98
N LEU A 33 8.87 -0.62 -3.04
CA LEU A 33 10.18 0.01 -2.92
C LEU A 33 10.05 1.44 -2.37
N GLN A 34 9.00 2.17 -2.76
CA GLN A 34 8.69 3.48 -2.16
C GLN A 34 8.37 3.37 -0.68
N CYS A 35 7.57 2.37 -0.27
CA CYS A 35 7.31 2.12 1.14
C CYS A 35 8.61 1.79 1.90
N GLN A 36 9.47 0.92 1.36
CA GLN A 36 10.78 0.63 1.98
C GLN A 36 11.70 1.85 2.07
N ALA A 37 11.65 2.75 1.08
CA ALA A 37 12.39 4.01 1.09
C ALA A 37 11.79 5.05 2.06
N THR A 38 10.50 4.92 2.40
CA THR A 38 9.80 5.83 3.30
C THR A 38 9.99 5.39 4.74
N TYR A 39 10.73 6.19 5.51
CA TYR A 39 10.96 5.91 6.92
C TYR A 39 9.62 5.86 7.69
N GLY A 40 9.36 4.75 8.37
CA GLY A 40 8.12 4.53 9.12
C GLY A 40 6.96 3.98 8.29
N CYS A 41 7.16 3.61 7.03
CA CYS A 41 6.17 2.87 6.26
C CYS A 41 6.11 1.41 6.70
N PHE A 42 4.93 1.00 7.17
CA PHE A 42 4.66 -0.33 7.69
C PHE A 42 3.75 -1.13 6.75
N ALA A 43 2.84 -0.43 6.08
CA ALA A 43 1.94 -1.00 5.11
C ALA A 43 1.79 -0.05 3.91
N PHE A 44 1.31 -0.55 2.78
CA PHE A 44 0.96 0.27 1.63
C PHE A 44 -0.20 -0.37 0.88
N THR A 45 -1.02 0.44 0.22
CA THR A 45 -2.10 -0.04 -0.65
C THR A 45 -1.84 0.42 -2.08
N TYR A 46 -1.74 -0.52 -3.00
CA TYR A 46 -1.53 -0.29 -4.42
C TYR A 46 -2.83 -0.54 -5.19
N SER A 47 -3.26 0.44 -5.97
CA SER A 47 -4.39 0.33 -6.89
C SER A 47 -3.86 0.21 -8.33
N PRO A 48 -3.87 -0.99 -8.94
CA PRO A 48 -3.49 -1.21 -10.33
C PRO A 48 -4.42 -0.51 -11.31
N SER A 49 -5.72 -0.38 -10.99
CA SER A 49 -6.68 0.31 -11.87
C SER A 49 -6.35 1.79 -12.04
N SER A 50 -5.84 2.44 -10.99
CA SER A 50 -5.50 3.86 -10.99
C SER A 50 -4.00 4.15 -10.98
N HIS A 51 -3.15 3.13 -10.90
CA HIS A 51 -1.70 3.24 -10.68
C HIS A 51 -1.35 4.07 -9.44
N GLN A 52 -2.17 4.00 -8.39
CA GLN A 52 -2.02 4.78 -7.17
C GLN A 52 -1.42 3.94 -6.05
N CYS A 53 -0.42 4.48 -5.38
CA CYS A 53 0.29 3.87 -4.25
C CYS A 53 0.05 4.71 -2.99
N TRP A 54 -0.49 4.08 -1.96
CA TRP A 54 -0.84 4.71 -0.69
C TRP A 54 0.03 4.12 0.42
N PRO A 55 1.20 4.70 0.71
CA PRO A 55 2.01 4.28 1.85
C PRO A 55 1.35 4.67 3.18
N LYS A 56 1.37 3.75 4.14
CA LYS A 56 0.71 3.83 5.45
C LYS A 56 1.71 3.54 6.58
N THR A 57 1.62 4.30 7.67
CA THR A 57 2.49 4.09 8.85
C THR A 57 2.06 2.87 9.67
N SER A 58 0.82 2.42 9.49
CA SER A 58 0.29 1.24 10.18
C SER A 58 -0.95 0.72 9.45
N MET A 59 -1.20 -0.57 9.62
CA MET A 59 -2.42 -1.22 9.14
C MET A 59 -3.43 -1.28 10.30
N ARG A 60 -4.60 -0.63 10.15
CA ARG A 60 -5.75 -0.90 11.02
C ARG A 60 -6.51 -2.11 10.47
N SER A 61 -6.99 -3.00 11.34
CA SER A 61 -7.75 -4.22 10.97
C SER A 61 -9.14 -3.98 10.38
N GLY A 62 -9.40 -2.83 9.79
CA GLY A 62 -10.63 -2.55 9.06
C GLY A 62 -10.23 -2.14 7.67
N GLY A 63 -10.39 -3.04 6.70
CA GLY A 63 -10.23 -2.68 5.30
C GLY A 63 -11.43 -3.10 4.48
N ASN A 64 -11.85 -2.24 3.56
CA ASN A 64 -12.91 -2.49 2.62
C ASN A 64 -12.40 -3.39 1.49
N SER A 65 -13.23 -4.34 1.07
CA SER A 65 -12.96 -5.17 -0.10
C SER A 65 -13.19 -4.37 -1.38
N THR A 66 -12.22 -3.53 -1.74
CA THR A 66 -12.19 -2.93 -3.07
C THR A 66 -11.48 -3.93 -3.97
N GLY A 67 -12.23 -4.66 -4.82
CA GLY A 67 -11.74 -5.81 -5.58
C GLY A 67 -10.50 -5.59 -6.46
N ASP A 68 -10.07 -4.34 -6.63
CA ASP A 68 -8.88 -3.96 -7.39
C ASP A 68 -7.65 -3.64 -6.54
N THR A 69 -7.75 -3.40 -5.22
CA THR A 69 -6.58 -2.95 -4.45
C THR A 69 -5.71 -4.11 -3.97
N ILE A 70 -4.41 -3.85 -3.87
CA ILE A 70 -3.40 -4.80 -3.39
C ILE A 70 -2.66 -4.14 -2.24
N THR A 71 -2.84 -4.64 -1.02
CA THR A 71 -2.13 -4.15 0.15
C THR A 71 -0.91 -5.00 0.45
N GLY A 72 0.22 -4.36 0.71
CA GLY A 72 1.43 -4.98 1.23
C GLY A 72 1.71 -4.51 2.65
N TYR A 73 2.02 -5.38 3.59
CA TYR A 73 2.39 -5.00 4.97
C TYR A 73 3.47 -5.92 5.56
N ASN A 74 4.36 -5.38 6.40
CA ASN A 74 5.39 -6.14 7.12
C ASN A 74 4.90 -6.57 8.51
#